data_AF-A0A6Y2K7M3-F1
#
_entry.id   AF-A0A6Y2K7M3-F1
#
_cell.length_a   1.000
_cell.length_b   1.000
_cell.length_c   1.000
_cell.angle_alpha   90.00
_cell.angle_beta   90.00
_cell.angle_gamma   90.00
#
_symmetry.space_group_name_H-M   'P 1'
#
loop_
_entity.id
_entity.type
_entity.pdbx_description
1 polymer ?
#
loop_
_entity_poly.entity_id
_entity_poly.type
_entity_poly.pdbx_seq_one_letter_code
_entity_poly.pdbx_strand_id
1 'polypeptide(L)'
;MSDFLPFSRPAMGTEELAAVKTELDPGWITTGPENQGLEAEFCRLTGNQYAVAVSSATSGMHIALMPLNIGEGDEIITPSMTWVSTLNMIVLLSANAVMVDVDRDTLMVTPEHIEAVITPRTKAIIPLHYAGAPADLDAIHALGDYSITVIEDAAHTTGTGYKGHHIGARGTAIFSFHAIKNITCAEGGIVVTVNPQFADKLHSIKFHGLGVDAWYHHVWQTHCGHRSIRQLEEDIARGITALQAIIGKPVTCSASAKWRGDRRIVRAKEPFNLRYNSDCRRSALFRPGLIPGQAGTPQIPVTLPTWDKIIGPAVQAQAFNAWIISHMLQDKGTPVYTIHAEVEDIVHQPLFENLLARARDTGITFCPLGELLPTSPGILPLGQIVRRHIPGRDGWLEGQQTVSAS
;
A
#
# COMPACT_ATOMS: atom_id res chain seq x y z
N MET A 1 -18.20 -42.06 27.88
CA MET A 1 -17.04 -41.97 26.98
C MET A 1 -16.11 -40.95 27.59
N SER A 2 -14.82 -41.24 27.77
CA SER A 2 -13.86 -40.20 28.14
C SER A 2 -13.78 -39.18 27.01
N ASP A 3 -13.75 -37.89 27.34
CA ASP A 3 -13.60 -36.85 26.32
C ASP A 3 -12.32 -37.07 25.51
N PHE A 4 -12.40 -36.83 24.20
CA PHE A 4 -11.25 -36.98 23.30
C PHE A 4 -10.13 -36.00 23.67
N LEU A 5 -8.91 -36.51 23.89
CA LEU A 5 -7.71 -35.71 24.17
C LEU A 5 -6.95 -35.47 22.85
N PRO A 6 -7.07 -34.28 22.23
CA PRO A 6 -6.28 -33.94 21.04
C PRO A 6 -4.82 -33.66 21.41
N PHE A 7 -3.93 -33.74 20.41
CA PHE A 7 -2.50 -33.45 20.61
C PHE A 7 -2.20 -31.97 20.90
N SER A 8 -3.09 -31.06 20.48
CA SER A 8 -2.99 -29.62 20.71
C SER A 8 -4.39 -29.00 20.87
N ARG A 9 -4.47 -27.93 21.67
CA ARG A 9 -5.64 -27.05 21.81
C ARG A 9 -5.14 -25.61 21.89
N PRO A 10 -5.76 -24.66 21.18
CA PRO A 10 -5.41 -23.25 21.31
C PRO A 10 -5.79 -22.76 22.72
N ALA A 11 -4.94 -21.93 23.33
CA ALA A 11 -5.14 -21.38 24.66
C ALA A 11 -6.07 -20.15 24.64
N MET A 12 -7.31 -20.33 24.16
CA MET A 12 -8.30 -19.26 24.07
C MET A 12 -8.91 -18.97 25.43
N GLY A 13 -8.93 -17.69 25.82
CA GLY A 13 -9.45 -17.17 27.07
C GLY A 13 -10.43 -16.01 26.88
N THR A 14 -10.62 -15.26 27.96
CA THR A 14 -11.50 -14.08 27.97
C THR A 14 -10.90 -12.89 27.22
N GLU A 15 -9.57 -12.87 27.14
CA GLU A 15 -8.74 -11.85 26.54
C GLU A 15 -8.96 -11.81 25.03
N GLU A 16 -8.93 -12.97 24.35
CA GLU A 16 -9.18 -13.05 22.91
C GLU A 16 -10.62 -12.64 22.57
N LEU A 17 -11.60 -13.05 23.38
CA LEU A 17 -12.99 -12.66 23.19
C LEU A 17 -13.18 -11.14 23.35
N ALA A 18 -12.54 -10.54 24.35
CA ALA A 18 -12.57 -9.10 24.57
C ALA A 18 -11.90 -8.32 23.42
N ALA A 19 -10.77 -8.80 22.91
CA ALA A 19 -10.09 -8.21 21.76
C ALA A 19 -10.99 -8.21 20.51
N VAL A 20 -11.63 -9.34 20.19
CA VAL A 20 -12.59 -9.43 19.07
C VAL A 20 -13.74 -8.45 19.24
N LYS A 21 -14.29 -8.33 20.45
CA LYS A 21 -15.39 -7.38 20.73
C LYS A 21 -14.98 -5.93 20.47
N THR A 22 -13.76 -5.55 20.86
CA THR A 22 -13.22 -4.19 20.66
C THR A 22 -13.15 -3.81 19.18
N GLU A 23 -12.88 -4.76 18.28
CA GLU A 23 -12.82 -4.51 16.83
C GLU A 23 -14.20 -4.57 16.15
N LEU A 24 -15.11 -5.42 16.65
CA LEU A 24 -16.47 -5.53 16.10
C LEU A 24 -17.33 -4.28 16.40
N ASP A 25 -17.23 -3.71 17.59
CA ASP A 25 -18.05 -2.56 18.04
C ASP A 25 -17.91 -1.29 17.15
N PRO A 26 -16.70 -0.84 16.74
CA PRO A 26 -16.51 0.32 15.86
C PRO A 26 -16.69 0.00 14.35
N GLY A 27 -16.73 -1.29 13.98
CA GLY A 27 -17.00 -1.74 12.61
C GLY A 27 -15.80 -1.80 11.65
N TRP A 28 -14.58 -1.51 12.09
CA TRP A 28 -13.36 -1.68 11.29
C TRP A 28 -12.78 -3.09 11.49
N ILE A 29 -13.31 -4.06 10.77
CA ILE A 29 -13.03 -5.50 11.02
C ILE A 29 -11.91 -6.10 10.14
N THR A 30 -11.21 -5.28 9.37
CA THR A 30 -10.14 -5.70 8.43
C THR A 30 -8.82 -5.02 8.79
N THR A 31 -7.78 -5.16 7.95
CA THR A 31 -6.46 -4.54 8.15
C THR A 31 -6.58 -3.07 8.58
N GLY A 32 -5.96 -2.72 9.70
CA GLY A 32 -6.12 -1.44 10.39
C GLY A 32 -5.13 -1.29 11.56
N PRO A 33 -5.45 -0.49 12.59
CA PRO A 33 -4.56 -0.19 13.72
C PRO A 33 -3.98 -1.42 14.42
N GLU A 34 -4.79 -2.46 14.66
CA GLU A 34 -4.34 -3.69 15.32
C GLU A 34 -3.25 -4.43 14.51
N ASN A 35 -3.29 -4.35 13.18
CA ASN A 35 -2.25 -4.91 12.32
C ASN A 35 -0.91 -4.20 12.53
N GLN A 36 -0.94 -2.87 12.70
CA GLN A 36 0.25 -2.06 12.98
C GLN A 36 0.76 -2.29 14.39
N GLY A 37 -0.15 -2.46 15.36
CA GLY A 37 0.18 -2.84 16.73
C GLY A 37 0.94 -4.16 16.76
N LEU A 38 0.41 -5.18 16.09
CA LEU A 38 1.05 -6.48 15.93
C LEU A 38 2.43 -6.39 15.27
N GLU A 39 2.56 -5.62 14.17
CA GLU A 39 3.85 -5.40 13.49
C GLU A 39 4.87 -4.74 14.43
N ALA A 40 4.47 -3.70 15.16
CA ALA A 40 5.34 -3.02 16.13
C ALA A 40 5.74 -3.94 17.31
N GLU A 41 4.81 -4.75 17.82
CA GLU A 41 5.08 -5.70 18.89
C GLU A 41 6.05 -6.81 18.45
N PHE A 42 5.96 -7.28 17.21
CA PHE A 42 6.90 -8.25 16.67
C PHE A 42 8.31 -7.68 16.45
N CYS A 43 8.41 -6.43 16.01
CA CYS A 43 9.70 -5.73 16.01
C CYS A 43 10.28 -5.63 17.42
N ARG A 44 9.46 -5.32 18.43
CA ARG A 44 9.90 -5.26 19.83
C ARG A 44 10.30 -6.64 20.39
N LEU A 45 9.56 -7.69 20.05
CA LEU A 45 9.82 -9.07 20.48
C LEU A 45 11.15 -9.57 19.92
N THR A 46 11.34 -9.42 18.61
CA THR A 46 12.52 -9.95 17.91
C THR A 46 13.74 -9.04 18.04
N GLY A 47 13.54 -7.74 18.21
CA GLY A 47 14.58 -6.71 18.09
C GLY A 47 14.86 -6.29 16.64
N ASN A 48 14.07 -6.76 15.67
CA ASN A 48 14.18 -6.38 14.26
C ASN A 48 13.52 -5.02 13.97
N GLN A 49 13.75 -4.46 12.78
CA GLN A 49 13.34 -3.10 12.43
C GLN A 49 11.96 -3.05 11.77
N TYR A 50 11.63 -4.04 10.95
CA TYR A 50 10.40 -4.05 10.16
C TYR A 50 9.67 -5.38 10.31
N ALA A 51 8.34 -5.33 10.32
CA ALA A 51 7.47 -6.49 10.36
C ALA A 51 6.25 -6.24 9.45
N VAL A 52 5.79 -7.30 8.78
CA VAL A 52 4.69 -7.25 7.81
C VAL A 52 3.73 -8.39 8.11
N ALA A 53 2.58 -8.07 8.71
CA ALA A 53 1.57 -9.07 9.05
C ALA A 53 0.83 -9.52 7.78
N VAL A 54 0.57 -10.82 7.69
CA VAL A 54 0.03 -11.52 6.52
C VAL A 54 -1.02 -12.54 6.93
N SER A 55 -1.80 -13.02 5.96
CA SER A 55 -2.90 -13.97 6.20
C SER A 55 -2.46 -15.36 6.66
N SER A 56 -1.20 -15.75 6.43
CA SER A 56 -0.60 -17.01 6.88
C SER A 56 0.92 -16.97 6.72
N ALA A 57 1.67 -17.84 7.40
CA ALA A 57 3.10 -18.01 7.08
C ALA A 57 3.34 -18.44 5.63
N THR A 58 2.42 -19.22 5.03
CA THR A 58 2.46 -19.59 3.61
C THR A 58 2.40 -18.36 2.70
N SER A 59 1.48 -17.42 2.97
CA SER A 59 1.41 -16.17 2.19
C SER A 59 2.63 -15.29 2.44
N GLY A 60 3.17 -15.28 3.66
CA GLY A 60 4.47 -14.67 3.97
C GLY A 60 5.60 -15.21 3.12
N MET A 61 5.74 -16.55 3.02
CA MET A 61 6.75 -17.21 2.20
C MET A 61 6.57 -16.87 0.71
N HIS A 62 5.33 -16.90 0.23
CA HIS A 62 5.01 -16.54 -1.15
C HIS A 62 5.50 -15.13 -1.50
N ILE A 63 5.12 -14.13 -0.70
CA ILE A 63 5.47 -12.74 -0.97
C ILE A 63 6.93 -12.42 -0.64
N ALA A 64 7.59 -13.20 0.23
CA ALA A 64 9.02 -13.03 0.51
C ALA A 64 9.90 -13.50 -0.66
N LEU A 65 9.44 -14.49 -1.42
CA LEU A 65 10.15 -15.00 -2.59
C LEU A 65 9.95 -14.14 -3.85
N MET A 66 8.77 -13.52 -4.01
CA MET A 66 8.45 -12.70 -5.20
C MET A 66 9.48 -11.57 -5.49
N PRO A 67 9.94 -10.75 -4.51
CA PRO A 67 10.91 -9.69 -4.73
C PRO A 67 12.29 -10.12 -5.21
N LEU A 68 12.60 -11.42 -5.13
CA LEU A 68 13.87 -11.98 -5.59
C LEU A 68 13.95 -12.07 -7.12
N ASN A 69 12.85 -11.76 -7.83
CA ASN A 69 12.72 -11.81 -9.29
C ASN A 69 13.12 -13.19 -9.84
N ILE A 70 12.59 -14.24 -9.18
CA ILE A 70 12.78 -15.63 -9.57
C ILE A 70 12.39 -15.81 -11.04
N GLY A 71 13.32 -16.33 -11.84
CA GLY A 71 13.13 -16.71 -13.23
C GLY A 71 13.15 -18.22 -13.44
N GLU A 72 12.88 -18.64 -14.66
CA GLU A 72 12.99 -20.05 -15.06
C GLU A 72 14.41 -20.56 -14.82
N GLY A 73 14.51 -21.70 -14.13
CA GLY A 73 15.78 -22.34 -13.81
C GLY A 73 16.40 -21.91 -12.48
N ASP A 74 15.92 -20.83 -11.86
CA ASP A 74 16.41 -20.42 -10.54
C ASP A 74 16.13 -21.48 -9.47
N GLU A 75 17.06 -21.63 -8.53
CA GLU A 75 17.07 -22.68 -7.53
C GLU A 75 16.86 -22.10 -6.12
N ILE A 76 16.00 -22.75 -5.34
CA ILE A 76 15.80 -22.43 -3.92
C ILE A 76 16.09 -23.68 -3.10
N ILE A 77 17.06 -23.58 -2.20
CA ILE A 77 17.48 -24.68 -1.33
C ILE A 77 16.58 -24.70 -0.09
N THR A 78 16.00 -25.85 0.23
CA THR A 78 15.13 -26.05 1.39
C THR A 78 15.16 -27.51 1.82
N PRO A 79 15.01 -27.86 3.12
CA PRO A 79 14.93 -29.26 3.51
C PRO A 79 13.67 -29.92 2.95
N SER A 80 13.74 -31.21 2.58
CA SER A 80 12.53 -31.99 2.31
C SER A 80 11.69 -32.22 3.58
N MET A 81 12.34 -32.24 4.74
CA MET A 81 11.70 -32.35 6.05
C MET A 81 11.16 -30.99 6.50
N THR A 82 10.06 -30.56 5.89
CA THR A 82 9.35 -29.31 6.20
C THR A 82 7.87 -29.43 5.84
N TRP A 83 7.08 -28.39 6.11
CA TRP A 83 5.72 -28.32 5.60
C TRP A 83 5.70 -27.97 4.10
N VAL A 84 4.80 -28.61 3.36
CA VAL A 84 4.74 -28.53 1.88
C VAL A 84 4.50 -27.12 1.34
N SER A 85 4.03 -26.17 2.16
CA SER A 85 3.81 -24.78 1.73
C SER A 85 5.07 -24.17 1.11
N THR A 86 6.24 -24.43 1.67
CA THR A 86 7.51 -23.86 1.19
C THR A 86 7.81 -24.35 -0.23
N LEU A 87 7.75 -25.67 -0.45
CA LEU A 87 7.93 -26.27 -1.78
C LEU A 87 6.87 -25.78 -2.78
N ASN A 88 5.60 -25.72 -2.36
CA ASN A 88 4.51 -25.26 -3.22
C ASN A 88 4.73 -23.81 -3.70
N MET A 89 5.18 -22.91 -2.80
CA MET A 89 5.42 -21.51 -3.18
C MET A 89 6.63 -21.38 -4.11
N ILE A 90 7.69 -22.17 -3.91
CA ILE A 90 8.83 -22.22 -4.82
C ILE A 90 8.36 -22.61 -6.23
N VAL A 91 7.60 -23.70 -6.34
CA VAL A 91 7.14 -24.24 -7.63
C VAL A 91 6.12 -23.31 -8.30
N LEU A 92 5.19 -22.71 -7.55
CA LEU A 92 4.21 -21.76 -8.12
C LEU A 92 4.87 -20.47 -8.64
N LEU A 93 6.02 -20.08 -8.09
CA LEU A 93 6.85 -19.00 -8.60
C LEU A 93 7.79 -19.43 -9.73
N SER A 94 7.63 -20.65 -10.25
CA SER A 94 8.43 -21.22 -11.35
C SER A 94 9.92 -21.40 -11.05
N ALA A 95 10.31 -21.46 -9.76
CA ALA A 95 11.63 -21.89 -9.34
C ALA A 95 11.72 -23.41 -9.15
N ASN A 96 12.94 -23.92 -9.17
CA ASN A 96 13.28 -25.30 -8.82
C ASN A 96 13.56 -25.40 -7.31
N ALA A 97 12.77 -26.21 -6.61
CA ALA A 97 13.06 -26.55 -5.22
C ALA A 97 14.18 -27.59 -5.15
N VAL A 98 15.35 -27.19 -4.67
CA VAL A 98 16.49 -28.08 -4.42
C VAL A 98 16.36 -28.61 -3.00
N MET A 99 15.73 -29.77 -2.88
CA MET A 99 15.50 -30.43 -1.59
C MET A 99 16.80 -31.05 -1.07
N VAL A 100 17.15 -30.72 0.17
CA VAL A 100 18.32 -31.28 0.86
C VAL A 100 17.93 -32.08 2.10
N ASP A 101 18.84 -32.95 2.54
CA ASP A 101 18.67 -33.76 3.73
C ASP A 101 18.93 -32.95 5.02
N VAL A 102 18.57 -33.53 6.15
CA VAL A 102 18.65 -32.91 7.48
C VAL A 102 19.56 -33.70 8.41
N ASP A 103 19.99 -33.07 9.49
CA ASP A 103 20.61 -33.79 10.59
C ASP A 103 19.62 -34.82 11.15
N ARG A 104 20.13 -36.02 11.41
CA ARG A 104 19.32 -37.22 11.70
C ARG A 104 18.48 -37.08 12.97
N ASP A 105 19.01 -36.40 13.98
CA ASP A 105 18.43 -36.38 15.33
C ASP A 105 17.70 -35.08 15.63
N THR A 106 18.15 -33.97 15.03
CA THR A 106 17.52 -32.65 15.19
C THR A 106 16.49 -32.32 14.12
N LEU A 107 16.52 -33.04 12.99
CA LEU A 107 15.66 -32.82 11.82
C LEU A 107 15.81 -31.42 11.18
N MET A 108 16.91 -30.73 11.49
CA MET A 108 17.23 -29.41 10.92
C MET A 108 18.25 -29.55 9.78
N VAL A 109 18.12 -28.69 8.77
CA VAL A 109 19.08 -28.65 7.65
C VAL A 109 20.50 -28.32 8.14
N THR A 110 21.50 -28.98 7.58
CA THR A 110 22.92 -28.74 7.93
C THR A 110 23.59 -27.80 6.92
N PRO A 111 24.58 -26.99 7.34
CA PRO A 111 25.38 -26.19 6.42
C PRO A 111 26.05 -27.03 5.32
N GLU A 112 26.52 -28.23 5.66
CA GLU A 112 27.17 -29.15 4.72
C GLU A 112 26.24 -29.59 3.58
N HIS A 113 25.00 -29.98 3.90
CA HIS A 113 24.03 -30.36 2.87
C HIS A 113 23.62 -29.18 1.99
N ILE A 114 23.57 -27.96 2.54
CA ILE A 114 23.29 -26.75 1.77
C ILE A 114 24.46 -26.45 0.84
N GLU A 115 25.68 -26.37 1.36
CA GLU A 115 26.88 -26.01 0.60
C GLU A 115 27.12 -26.96 -0.58
N ALA A 116 26.87 -28.27 -0.39
CA ALA A 116 27.05 -29.29 -1.41
C ALA A 116 26.17 -29.12 -2.67
N VAL A 117 25.08 -28.36 -2.58
CA VAL A 117 24.13 -28.17 -3.70
C VAL A 117 24.03 -26.73 -4.18
N ILE A 118 24.83 -25.80 -3.64
CA ILE A 118 24.86 -24.42 -4.13
C ILE A 118 25.35 -24.40 -5.57
N THR A 119 24.64 -23.69 -6.43
CA THR A 119 25.00 -23.43 -7.83
C THR A 119 24.87 -21.95 -8.16
N PRO A 120 25.37 -21.48 -9.31
CA PRO A 120 25.12 -20.11 -9.76
C PRO A 120 23.65 -19.74 -9.96
N ARG A 121 22.73 -20.73 -9.97
CA ARG A 121 21.28 -20.52 -10.05
C ARG A 121 20.61 -20.40 -8.68
N THR A 122 21.32 -20.69 -7.59
CA THR A 122 20.78 -20.58 -6.23
C THR A 122 20.46 -19.11 -5.91
N LYS A 123 19.19 -18.82 -5.59
CA LYS A 123 18.71 -17.48 -5.22
C LYS A 123 18.42 -17.34 -3.74
N ALA A 124 17.99 -18.43 -3.10
CA ALA A 124 17.66 -18.41 -1.69
C ALA A 124 17.92 -19.75 -0.99
N ILE A 125 18.13 -19.65 0.32
CA ILE A 125 18.19 -20.76 1.26
C ILE A 125 17.08 -20.55 2.29
N ILE A 126 16.27 -21.58 2.51
CA ILE A 126 15.16 -21.56 3.47
C ILE A 126 15.39 -22.62 4.55
N PRO A 127 16.08 -22.28 5.65
CA PRO A 127 16.19 -23.17 6.80
C PRO A 127 14.87 -23.19 7.59
N LEU A 128 14.50 -24.36 8.12
CA LEU A 128 13.40 -24.51 9.07
C LEU A 128 13.96 -24.61 10.49
N HIS A 129 13.45 -23.78 11.39
CA HIS A 129 13.65 -23.96 12.82
C HIS A 129 12.69 -25.02 13.35
N TYR A 130 13.21 -26.23 13.58
CA TYR A 130 12.37 -27.40 13.76
C TYR A 130 11.88 -27.55 15.20
N ALA A 131 10.58 -27.81 15.38
CA ALA A 131 9.92 -28.10 16.66
C ALA A 131 10.22 -27.09 17.80
N GLY A 132 10.54 -25.83 17.48
CA GLY A 132 10.86 -24.79 18.45
C GLY A 132 12.36 -24.58 18.71
N ALA A 133 13.23 -25.43 18.17
CA ALA A 133 14.68 -25.28 18.24
C ALA A 133 15.24 -24.50 17.04
N PRO A 134 16.27 -23.65 17.24
CA PRO A 134 16.88 -22.88 16.17
C PRO A 134 17.87 -23.74 15.35
N ALA A 135 17.91 -23.49 14.04
CA ALA A 135 18.94 -24.05 13.15
C ALA A 135 20.30 -23.35 13.39
N ASP A 136 21.38 -23.86 12.81
CA ASP A 136 22.71 -23.24 12.94
C ASP A 136 22.85 -21.96 12.09
N LEU A 137 22.24 -20.89 12.58
CA LEU A 137 22.11 -19.63 11.85
C LEU A 137 23.46 -18.98 11.50
N ASP A 138 24.45 -19.03 12.38
CA ASP A 138 25.75 -18.42 12.08
C ASP A 138 26.40 -19.08 10.85
N ALA A 139 26.36 -20.41 10.77
CA ALA A 139 26.92 -21.14 9.64
C ALA A 139 26.07 -20.97 8.36
N ILE A 140 24.75 -21.02 8.47
CA ILE A 140 23.85 -20.86 7.31
C ILE A 140 23.93 -19.44 6.73
N HIS A 141 23.99 -18.41 7.58
CA HIS A 141 24.20 -17.04 7.12
C HIS A 141 25.60 -16.84 6.54
N ALA A 142 26.61 -17.58 6.98
CA ALA A 142 27.94 -17.53 6.36
C ALA A 142 27.97 -18.14 4.95
N LEU A 143 27.06 -19.07 4.63
CA LEU A 143 26.84 -19.59 3.27
C LEU A 143 26.06 -18.61 2.39
N GLY A 144 25.25 -17.75 3.00
CA GLY A 144 24.59 -16.65 2.32
C GLY A 144 25.60 -15.55 2.00
N ASP A 145 26.11 -15.50 0.78
CA ASP A 145 26.80 -14.31 0.28
C ASP A 145 25.78 -13.21 -0.11
N TYR A 146 26.24 -12.06 -0.60
CA TYR A 146 25.33 -10.98 -1.05
C TYR A 146 24.39 -11.38 -2.20
N SER A 147 24.60 -12.53 -2.85
CA SER A 147 23.79 -13.01 -3.98
C SER A 147 22.77 -14.10 -3.60
N ILE A 148 22.94 -14.78 -2.45
CA ILE A 148 22.02 -15.81 -1.95
C ILE A 148 21.27 -15.30 -0.73
N THR A 149 19.95 -15.14 -0.85
CA THR A 149 19.12 -14.64 0.25
C THR A 149 18.78 -15.76 1.24
N VAL A 150 18.98 -15.53 2.54
CA VAL A 150 18.48 -16.45 3.58
C VAL A 150 17.13 -15.96 4.09
N ILE A 151 16.11 -16.83 4.05
CA ILE A 151 14.76 -16.58 4.57
C ILE A 151 14.43 -17.67 5.59
N GLU A 152 14.40 -17.34 6.86
CA GLU A 152 14.16 -18.29 7.95
C GLU A 152 12.67 -18.67 8.01
N ASP A 153 12.37 -19.96 7.90
CA ASP A 153 11.05 -20.50 8.29
C ASP A 153 11.02 -20.66 9.81
N ALA A 154 10.37 -19.69 10.45
CA ALA A 154 10.23 -19.55 11.89
C ALA A 154 8.82 -19.93 12.38
N ALA A 155 8.08 -20.74 11.62
CA ALA A 155 6.70 -21.11 11.93
C ALA A 155 6.53 -21.87 13.25
N HIS A 156 7.60 -22.42 13.84
CA HIS A 156 7.59 -23.14 15.12
C HIS A 156 8.24 -22.37 16.27
N THR A 157 8.76 -21.17 16.03
CA THR A 157 9.78 -20.54 16.91
C THR A 157 9.40 -19.19 17.48
N THR A 158 8.11 -18.88 17.60
CA THR A 158 7.69 -17.69 18.36
C THR A 158 8.16 -17.83 19.81
N GLY A 159 9.12 -16.98 20.21
CA GLY A 159 9.75 -16.99 21.54
C GLY A 159 11.09 -17.72 21.62
N THR A 160 11.54 -18.40 20.56
CA THR A 160 12.85 -19.08 20.52
C THR A 160 14.00 -18.07 20.44
N GLY A 161 15.12 -18.40 21.08
CA GLY A 161 16.38 -17.66 20.95
C GLY A 161 17.52 -18.53 20.41
N TYR A 162 18.45 -17.91 19.69
CA TYR A 162 19.71 -18.46 19.23
C TYR A 162 20.85 -17.56 19.72
N LYS A 163 21.80 -18.13 20.48
CA LYS A 163 22.99 -17.45 21.04
C LYS A 163 22.71 -16.06 21.66
N GLY A 164 21.63 -15.95 22.43
CA GLY A 164 21.28 -14.73 23.16
C GLY A 164 20.43 -13.72 22.37
N HIS A 165 20.06 -14.02 21.13
CA HIS A 165 19.16 -13.21 20.32
C HIS A 165 17.88 -13.99 20.00
N HIS A 166 16.74 -13.32 19.87
CA HIS A 166 15.52 -13.96 19.38
C HIS A 166 15.67 -14.40 17.92
N ILE A 167 15.01 -15.49 17.52
CA ILE A 167 14.82 -15.80 16.10
C ILE A 167 14.17 -14.59 15.42
N GLY A 168 14.63 -14.27 14.20
CA GLY A 168 14.20 -13.08 13.48
C GLY A 168 14.79 -11.77 13.99
N ALA A 169 15.72 -11.77 14.96
CA ALA A 169 16.43 -10.54 15.39
C ALA A 169 17.35 -9.96 14.29
N ARG A 170 17.75 -10.79 13.33
CA ARG A 170 18.58 -10.46 12.18
C ARG A 170 17.91 -11.01 10.92
N GLY A 171 18.43 -10.64 9.75
CA GLY A 171 17.98 -11.21 8.49
C GLY A 171 16.49 -11.04 8.25
N THR A 172 15.85 -12.08 7.72
CA THR A 172 14.42 -12.16 7.44
C THR A 172 13.87 -13.48 7.95
N ALA A 173 12.81 -13.44 8.76
CA ALA A 173 12.17 -14.63 9.32
C ALA A 173 10.64 -14.56 9.20
N ILE A 174 9.99 -15.71 9.05
CA ILE A 174 8.55 -15.82 8.82
C ILE A 174 7.90 -16.65 9.92
N PHE A 175 7.00 -16.04 10.69
CA PHE A 175 6.29 -16.69 11.80
C PHE A 175 4.85 -17.04 11.40
N SER A 176 4.28 -18.00 12.13
CA SER A 176 2.93 -18.53 11.89
C SER A 176 2.03 -18.33 13.11
N PHE A 177 0.78 -17.94 12.88
CA PHE A 177 -0.30 -17.84 13.87
C PHE A 177 -1.41 -18.85 13.64
N HIS A 178 -1.14 -19.91 12.86
CA HIS A 178 -2.03 -21.05 12.69
C HIS A 178 -2.42 -21.69 14.05
N ALA A 179 -3.59 -22.34 14.12
CA ALA A 179 -4.25 -22.82 15.35
C ALA A 179 -3.38 -23.63 16.33
N ILE A 180 -2.40 -24.40 15.84
CA ILE A 180 -1.53 -25.25 16.68
C ILE A 180 -0.17 -24.62 17.01
N LYS A 181 0.06 -23.36 16.65
CA LYS A 181 1.32 -22.65 16.93
C LYS A 181 1.29 -22.02 18.32
N ASN A 182 2.45 -21.58 18.80
CA ASN A 182 2.65 -21.07 20.17
C ASN A 182 1.71 -19.91 20.53
N ILE A 183 1.41 -19.05 19.55
CA ILE A 183 0.37 -18.03 19.61
C ILE A 183 -0.50 -18.16 18.36
N THR A 184 -1.77 -17.79 18.43
CA THR A 184 -2.69 -17.99 17.30
C THR A 184 -3.81 -16.97 17.22
N CYS A 185 -4.19 -16.65 15.98
CA CYS A 185 -5.44 -15.98 15.62
C CYS A 185 -6.25 -16.85 14.63
N ALA A 186 -6.23 -18.18 14.84
CA ALA A 186 -6.68 -19.23 13.93
C ALA A 186 -5.84 -19.36 12.65
N GLU A 187 -5.75 -18.30 11.84
CA GLU A 187 -4.89 -18.20 10.67
C GLU A 187 -4.21 -16.83 10.63
N GLY A 188 -2.92 -16.84 10.34
CA GLY A 188 -2.12 -15.63 10.28
C GLY A 188 -0.64 -15.94 10.17
N GLY A 189 0.13 -14.91 9.85
CA GLY A 189 1.58 -14.97 9.90
C GLY A 189 2.17 -13.57 9.89
N ILE A 190 3.48 -13.50 10.04
CA ILE A 190 4.20 -12.23 9.98
C ILE A 190 5.60 -12.46 9.45
N VAL A 191 6.04 -11.57 8.55
CA VAL A 191 7.42 -11.55 8.06
C VAL A 191 8.15 -10.43 8.80
N VAL A 192 9.26 -10.74 9.47
CA VAL A 192 10.15 -9.72 10.06
C VAL A 192 11.40 -9.60 9.21
N THR A 193 11.94 -8.40 9.04
CA THR A 193 13.14 -8.15 8.24
C THR A 193 13.88 -6.90 8.69
N VAL A 194 15.20 -6.86 8.43
CA VAL A 194 16.04 -5.67 8.62
C VAL A 194 16.03 -4.73 7.40
N ASN A 195 15.48 -5.17 6.26
CA ASN A 195 15.57 -4.44 4.99
C ASN A 195 14.30 -3.61 4.71
N PRO A 196 14.37 -2.26 4.75
CA PRO A 196 13.20 -1.42 4.54
C PRO A 196 12.62 -1.56 3.14
N GLN A 197 13.45 -1.63 2.10
CA GLN A 197 12.98 -1.77 0.73
C GLN A 197 12.31 -3.13 0.49
N PHE A 198 12.75 -4.17 1.20
CA PHE A 198 12.10 -5.48 1.18
C PHE A 198 10.73 -5.40 1.86
N ALA A 199 10.66 -4.83 3.07
CA ALA A 199 9.41 -4.63 3.79
C ALA A 199 8.37 -3.82 2.97
N ASP A 200 8.78 -2.73 2.32
CA ASP A 200 7.93 -1.91 1.45
C ASP A 200 7.33 -2.74 0.31
N LYS A 201 8.13 -3.62 -0.32
CA LYS A 201 7.65 -4.54 -1.35
C LYS A 201 6.64 -5.53 -0.79
N LEU A 202 6.88 -6.09 0.39
CA LEU A 202 5.95 -7.04 1.02
C LEU A 202 4.61 -6.38 1.34
N HIS A 203 4.61 -5.16 1.88
CA HIS A 203 3.38 -4.38 2.13
C HIS A 203 2.59 -4.16 0.84
N SER A 204 3.28 -3.85 -0.26
CA SER A 204 2.63 -3.66 -1.55
C SER A 204 2.03 -4.98 -2.07
N ILE A 205 2.83 -6.05 -2.12
CA ILE A 205 2.41 -7.33 -2.70
C ILE A 205 1.28 -7.97 -1.89
N LYS A 206 1.29 -7.89 -0.55
CA LYS A 206 0.21 -8.45 0.28
C LYS A 206 -1.14 -7.79 0.03
N PHE A 207 -1.15 -6.60 -0.59
CA PHE A 207 -2.34 -5.80 -0.80
C PHE A 207 -2.43 -5.26 -2.25
N HIS A 208 -2.60 -6.20 -3.20
CA HIS A 208 -2.88 -5.93 -4.62
C HIS A 208 -1.79 -5.16 -5.39
N GLY A 209 -0.57 -5.06 -4.86
CA GLY A 209 0.52 -4.30 -5.50
C GLY A 209 0.31 -2.78 -5.40
N LEU A 210 -0.54 -2.32 -4.49
CA LEU A 210 -0.75 -0.89 -4.26
C LEU A 210 0.48 -0.29 -3.58
N GLY A 211 0.91 0.90 -4.02
CA GLY A 211 2.06 1.60 -3.44
C GLY A 211 1.78 2.26 -2.09
N VAL A 212 0.50 2.50 -1.78
CA VAL A 212 0.02 3.06 -0.50
C VAL A 212 -1.24 2.26 -0.16
N ASP A 213 -1.19 1.43 0.89
CA ASP A 213 -2.38 0.68 1.31
C ASP A 213 -3.51 1.62 1.80
N ALA A 214 -4.72 1.08 1.98
CA ALA A 214 -5.89 1.88 2.36
C ALA A 214 -5.67 2.67 3.68
N TRP A 215 -4.91 2.10 4.62
CA TRP A 215 -4.58 2.76 5.87
C TRP A 215 -3.51 3.83 5.68
N TYR A 216 -2.42 3.57 4.96
CA TYR A 216 -1.42 4.60 4.63
C TYR A 216 -2.05 5.73 3.80
N HIS A 217 -3.03 5.43 2.96
CA HIS A 217 -3.80 6.43 2.22
C HIS A 217 -4.61 7.30 3.19
N HIS A 218 -5.33 6.68 4.12
CA HIS A 218 -6.04 7.39 5.19
C HIS A 218 -5.08 8.24 6.05
N VAL A 219 -3.97 7.68 6.51
CA VAL A 219 -2.96 8.38 7.32
C VAL A 219 -2.36 9.55 6.56
N TRP A 220 -1.99 9.37 5.28
CA TRP A 220 -1.46 10.44 4.45
C TRP A 220 -2.48 11.56 4.33
N GLN A 221 -3.75 11.24 4.01
CA GLN A 221 -4.82 12.23 3.92
C GLN A 221 -5.07 12.97 5.25
N THR A 222 -5.10 12.26 6.37
CA THR A 222 -5.36 12.85 7.70
C THR A 222 -4.22 13.76 8.16
N HIS A 223 -2.97 13.43 7.82
CA HIS A 223 -1.80 14.10 8.36
C HIS A 223 -1.07 15.01 7.38
N CYS A 224 -1.41 15.03 6.08
CA CYS A 224 -0.70 15.83 5.08
C CYS A 224 -0.64 17.33 5.40
N GLY A 225 -1.66 17.89 6.09
CA GLY A 225 -1.66 19.28 6.56
C GLY A 225 -0.65 19.59 7.68
N HIS A 226 -0.10 18.56 8.34
CA HIS A 226 0.85 18.67 9.45
C HIS A 226 2.27 18.21 9.08
N ARG A 227 2.44 17.45 7.99
CA ARG A 227 3.76 16.97 7.51
C ARG A 227 4.67 18.11 7.08
N SER A 228 5.97 17.95 7.27
CA SER A 228 6.98 18.89 6.75
C SER A 228 6.94 18.95 5.22
N ILE A 229 7.39 20.07 4.62
CA ILE A 229 7.47 20.18 3.15
C ILE A 229 8.34 19.08 2.55
N ARG A 230 9.48 18.78 3.19
CA ARG A 230 10.39 17.71 2.75
C ARG A 230 9.70 16.34 2.71
N GLN A 231 8.94 15.98 3.75
CA GLN A 231 8.19 14.71 3.76
C GLN A 231 7.14 14.67 2.64
N LEU A 232 6.45 15.79 2.40
CA LEU A 232 5.50 15.89 1.30
C LEU A 232 6.19 15.74 -0.07
N GLU A 233 7.35 16.36 -0.26
CA GLU A 233 8.16 16.21 -1.48
C GLU A 233 8.59 14.76 -1.68
N GLU A 234 9.09 14.09 -0.64
CA GLU A 234 9.47 12.67 -0.69
C GLU A 234 8.27 11.78 -1.05
N ASP A 235 7.10 12.01 -0.44
CA ASP A 235 5.86 11.26 -0.73
C ASP A 235 5.40 11.49 -2.19
N ILE A 236 5.41 12.74 -2.66
CA ILE A 236 5.01 13.10 -4.04
C ILE A 236 6.00 12.51 -5.05
N ALA A 237 7.31 12.54 -4.76
CA ALA A 237 8.34 11.95 -5.61
C ALA A 237 8.12 10.45 -5.80
N ARG A 238 7.79 9.71 -4.72
CA ARG A 238 7.45 8.29 -4.81
C ARG A 238 6.23 8.06 -5.69
N GLY A 239 5.17 8.85 -5.51
CA GLY A 239 3.95 8.77 -6.33
C GLY A 239 4.20 9.04 -7.82
N ILE A 240 4.98 10.09 -8.14
CA ILE A 240 5.36 10.41 -9.52
C ILE A 240 6.21 9.29 -10.12
N THR A 241 7.21 8.79 -9.39
CA THR A 241 8.10 7.73 -9.87
C THR A 241 7.31 6.46 -10.16
N ALA A 242 6.43 6.05 -9.23
CA ALA A 242 5.57 4.89 -9.42
C ALA A 242 4.64 5.06 -10.63
N LEU A 243 3.96 6.20 -10.76
CA LEU A 243 3.07 6.44 -11.89
C LEU A 243 3.84 6.47 -13.22
N GLN A 244 5.02 7.08 -13.28
CA GLN A 244 5.89 7.06 -14.47
C GLN A 244 6.29 5.65 -14.87
N ALA A 245 6.64 4.80 -13.90
CA ALA A 245 6.97 3.40 -14.16
C ALA A 245 5.75 2.64 -14.74
N ILE A 246 4.55 2.90 -14.22
CA ILE A 246 3.30 2.28 -14.69
C ILE A 246 2.96 2.73 -16.13
N ILE A 247 3.01 4.03 -16.41
CA ILE A 247 2.56 4.57 -17.71
C ILE A 247 3.64 4.60 -18.79
N GLY A 248 4.90 4.32 -18.44
CA GLY A 248 6.04 4.32 -19.35
C GLY A 248 6.41 5.69 -19.93
N LYS A 249 5.91 6.78 -19.36
CA LYS A 249 6.14 8.17 -19.81
C LYS A 249 6.22 9.14 -18.63
N PRO A 250 6.85 10.32 -18.80
CA PRO A 250 6.92 11.33 -17.74
C PRO A 250 5.54 11.76 -17.25
N VAL A 251 5.39 11.97 -15.95
CA VAL A 251 4.17 12.53 -15.37
C VAL A 251 4.24 14.04 -15.53
N THR A 252 3.31 14.60 -16.31
CA THR A 252 3.34 16.02 -16.67
C THR A 252 2.33 16.87 -15.91
N CYS A 253 1.49 16.28 -15.07
CA CYS A 253 0.45 17.00 -14.33
C CYS A 253 0.01 16.24 -13.09
N SER A 254 -0.61 16.94 -12.15
CA SER A 254 -1.29 16.32 -11.01
C SER A 254 -2.76 16.72 -11.00
N ALA A 255 -3.64 15.79 -11.36
CA ALA A 255 -5.08 15.96 -11.23
C ALA A 255 -5.62 15.03 -10.15
N SER A 256 -5.68 15.53 -8.92
CA SER A 256 -6.28 14.81 -7.81
C SER A 256 -7.32 15.76 -7.22
N ALA A 257 -8.60 15.42 -7.36
CA ALA A 257 -9.70 16.23 -6.87
C ALA A 257 -9.78 16.15 -5.33
N LYS A 258 -8.67 16.50 -4.66
CA LYS A 258 -8.30 16.05 -3.32
C LYS A 258 -9.36 16.33 -2.26
N TRP A 259 -9.33 15.48 -1.25
CA TRP A 259 -9.76 15.72 0.13
C TRP A 259 -8.54 16.25 0.91
N ARG A 260 -8.70 17.34 1.69
CA ARG A 260 -7.72 17.86 2.66
C ARG A 260 -6.36 18.33 2.12
N GLY A 261 -6.35 19.17 1.07
CA GLY A 261 -5.15 19.91 0.63
C GLY A 261 -4.98 21.28 1.27
N ASP A 262 -3.75 21.79 1.31
CA ASP A 262 -3.46 23.20 1.58
C ASP A 262 -2.26 23.71 0.76
N ARG A 263 -1.96 25.01 0.90
CA ARG A 263 -0.84 25.68 0.22
C ARG A 263 0.51 24.95 0.34
N ARG A 264 0.75 24.17 1.40
CA ARG A 264 1.98 23.38 1.58
C ARG A 264 2.08 22.25 0.57
N ILE A 265 0.97 21.59 0.28
CA ILE A 265 0.93 20.49 -0.70
C ILE A 265 1.19 21.05 -2.10
N VAL A 266 0.53 22.14 -2.47
CA VAL A 266 0.79 22.78 -3.77
C VAL A 266 2.25 23.24 -3.86
N ARG A 267 2.79 23.83 -2.80
CA ARG A 267 4.22 24.19 -2.72
C ARG A 267 5.15 22.98 -2.89
N ALA A 268 4.85 21.87 -2.23
CA ALA A 268 5.67 20.65 -2.32
C ALA A 268 5.67 20.03 -3.73
N LYS A 269 4.76 20.45 -4.63
CA LYS A 269 4.73 19.99 -6.03
C LYS A 269 5.59 20.81 -6.98
N GLU A 270 5.97 22.03 -6.61
CA GLU A 270 6.72 22.94 -7.49
C GLU A 270 8.06 22.35 -7.99
N PRO A 271 8.82 21.57 -7.20
CA PRO A 271 10.07 20.96 -7.69
C PRO A 271 9.90 19.98 -8.86
N PHE A 272 8.68 19.48 -9.11
CA PHE A 272 8.42 18.44 -10.10
C PHE A 272 8.04 18.98 -11.50
N ASN A 273 8.05 20.30 -11.71
CA ASN A 273 7.83 20.95 -13.01
C ASN A 273 6.56 20.47 -13.75
N LEU A 274 5.48 20.25 -13.00
CA LEU A 274 4.20 19.85 -13.57
C LEU A 274 3.64 21.00 -14.44
N ARG A 275 2.99 20.66 -15.56
CA ARG A 275 2.32 21.64 -16.45
C ARG A 275 1.16 22.34 -15.75
N TYR A 276 0.43 21.59 -14.94
CA TYR A 276 -0.69 22.07 -14.14
C TYR A 276 -1.00 21.13 -12.98
N ASN A 277 -1.76 21.68 -12.05
CA ASN A 277 -2.35 21.01 -10.92
C ASN A 277 -3.88 21.19 -10.96
N SER A 278 -4.64 20.22 -10.46
CA SER A 278 -6.10 20.31 -10.30
C SER A 278 -6.50 19.95 -8.87
N ASP A 279 -5.87 20.63 -7.90
CA ASP A 279 -6.05 20.35 -6.47
C ASP A 279 -7.12 21.25 -5.82
N CYS A 280 -7.30 22.45 -6.38
CA CYS A 280 -8.21 23.47 -5.86
C CYS A 280 -9.67 23.27 -6.31
N ARG A 281 -10.60 23.91 -5.59
CA ARG A 281 -12.04 23.94 -5.89
C ARG A 281 -12.53 25.34 -6.29
N ARG A 282 -13.52 25.34 -7.20
CA ARG A 282 -14.50 26.41 -7.48
C ARG A 282 -13.97 27.78 -7.90
N SER A 283 -13.14 27.82 -8.93
CA SER A 283 -12.76 29.09 -9.55
C SER A 283 -12.24 28.88 -10.97
N ALA A 284 -12.07 29.98 -11.70
CA ALA A 284 -11.37 29.96 -12.99
C ALA A 284 -9.91 29.54 -12.84
N LEU A 285 -9.25 29.26 -13.96
CA LEU A 285 -7.82 28.96 -13.98
C LEU A 285 -7.01 30.11 -13.37
N PHE A 286 -6.00 29.78 -12.57
CA PHE A 286 -5.17 30.79 -11.90
C PHE A 286 -3.76 30.26 -11.62
N ARG A 287 -2.87 31.16 -11.25
CA ARG A 287 -1.54 30.81 -10.71
C ARG A 287 -1.48 31.10 -9.21
N PRO A 288 -1.14 30.10 -8.37
CA PRO A 288 -1.11 30.28 -6.93
C PRO A 288 0.09 31.12 -6.50
N GLY A 289 -0.15 32.12 -5.64
CA GLY A 289 0.90 32.88 -4.97
C GLY A 289 1.51 32.06 -3.82
N LEU A 290 2.51 31.22 -4.10
CA LEU A 290 3.09 30.30 -3.12
C LEU A 290 4.28 30.89 -2.36
N ILE A 291 5.05 31.78 -2.99
CA ILE A 291 6.20 32.50 -2.43
C ILE A 291 6.07 33.97 -2.86
N PRO A 292 6.40 34.96 -2.01
CA PRO A 292 6.39 36.37 -2.43
C PRO A 292 7.22 36.57 -3.70
N GLY A 293 6.62 37.17 -4.73
CA GLY A 293 7.28 37.45 -6.01
C GLY A 293 7.35 36.29 -7.00
N GLN A 294 6.90 35.07 -6.65
CA GLN A 294 6.90 33.93 -7.58
C GLN A 294 5.52 33.27 -7.66
N ALA A 295 5.00 33.22 -8.88
CA ALA A 295 3.75 32.55 -9.19
C ALA A 295 4.00 31.06 -9.45
N GLY A 296 3.28 30.20 -8.72
CA GLY A 296 3.42 28.74 -8.82
C GLY A 296 2.81 28.15 -10.10
N THR A 297 2.81 26.84 -10.13
CA THR A 297 2.26 26.00 -11.21
C THR A 297 0.75 26.28 -11.39
N PRO A 298 0.26 26.46 -12.63
CA PRO A 298 -1.16 26.71 -12.90
C PRO A 298 -2.11 25.71 -12.22
N GLN A 299 -3.20 26.23 -11.66
CA GLN A 299 -4.30 25.44 -11.12
C GLN A 299 -5.47 25.44 -12.09
N ILE A 300 -6.01 24.26 -12.38
CA ILE A 300 -7.28 24.05 -13.09
C ILE A 300 -8.29 23.51 -12.06
N PRO A 301 -9.09 24.38 -11.42
CA PRO A 301 -9.88 23.99 -10.27
C PRO A 301 -11.05 23.08 -10.66
N VAL A 302 -11.37 22.11 -9.82
CA VAL A 302 -12.57 21.28 -10.00
C VAL A 302 -13.79 22.10 -9.62
N THR A 303 -14.69 22.34 -10.57
CA THR A 303 -15.88 23.20 -10.37
C THR A 303 -17.12 22.40 -10.01
N LEU A 304 -17.25 21.18 -10.54
CA LEU A 304 -18.40 20.31 -10.32
C LEU A 304 -18.17 19.30 -9.17
N PRO A 305 -19.23 18.88 -8.46
CA PRO A 305 -19.12 17.84 -7.45
C PRO A 305 -18.97 16.45 -8.08
N THR A 306 -18.45 15.50 -7.29
CA THR A 306 -18.35 14.08 -7.66
C THR A 306 -19.66 13.35 -7.31
N TRP A 307 -19.88 12.18 -7.92
CA TRP A 307 -21.11 11.40 -7.75
C TRP A 307 -21.45 11.11 -6.27
N ASP A 308 -20.47 10.63 -5.50
CA ASP A 308 -20.58 10.29 -4.06
C ASP A 308 -21.02 11.47 -3.17
N LYS A 309 -20.78 12.71 -3.61
CA LYS A 309 -21.15 13.91 -2.84
C LYS A 309 -22.61 14.31 -3.00
N ILE A 310 -23.25 13.85 -4.07
CA ILE A 310 -24.57 14.33 -4.48
C ILE A 310 -25.62 13.24 -4.35
N ILE A 311 -25.23 11.98 -4.58
CA ILE A 311 -26.14 10.84 -4.49
C ILE A 311 -26.50 10.51 -3.05
N GLY A 312 -27.80 10.50 -2.76
CA GLY A 312 -28.37 10.36 -1.42
C GLY A 312 -28.78 11.71 -0.83
N PRO A 313 -27.83 12.61 -0.48
CA PRO A 313 -28.14 13.90 0.15
C PRO A 313 -28.98 14.84 -0.70
N ALA A 314 -28.89 14.76 -2.02
CA ALA A 314 -29.54 15.73 -2.92
C ALA A 314 -30.21 15.11 -4.16
N VAL A 315 -29.67 14.00 -4.69
CA VAL A 315 -30.13 13.42 -5.96
C VAL A 315 -30.21 11.90 -5.86
N GLN A 316 -31.23 11.30 -6.49
CA GLN A 316 -31.34 9.85 -6.67
C GLN A 316 -30.32 9.38 -7.71
N ALA A 317 -29.71 8.20 -7.55
CA ALA A 317 -28.65 7.71 -8.44
C ALA A 317 -29.04 7.76 -9.94
N GLN A 318 -30.29 7.41 -10.26
CA GLN A 318 -30.82 7.40 -11.63
C GLN A 318 -30.99 8.81 -12.22
N ALA A 319 -31.15 9.83 -11.38
CA ALA A 319 -31.30 11.22 -11.80
C ALA A 319 -29.95 11.95 -11.95
N PHE A 320 -28.83 11.31 -11.59
CA PHE A 320 -27.50 11.92 -11.60
C PHE A 320 -27.14 12.55 -12.94
N ASN A 321 -27.26 11.80 -14.04
CA ASN A 321 -26.84 12.26 -15.36
C ASN A 321 -27.63 13.51 -15.81
N ALA A 322 -28.93 13.55 -15.52
CA ALA A 322 -29.76 14.72 -15.83
C ALA A 322 -29.32 15.92 -15.00
N TRP A 323 -29.04 15.70 -13.73
CA TRP A 323 -28.58 16.71 -12.81
C TRP A 323 -27.20 17.27 -13.18
N ILE A 324 -26.20 16.42 -13.46
CA ILE A 324 -24.84 16.90 -13.74
C ILE A 324 -24.77 17.64 -15.09
N ILE A 325 -25.51 17.20 -16.11
CA ILE A 325 -25.60 17.89 -17.40
C ILE A 325 -26.24 19.27 -17.24
N SER A 326 -27.32 19.40 -16.47
CA SER A 326 -27.93 20.71 -16.26
C SER A 326 -26.97 21.69 -15.58
N HIS A 327 -26.12 21.20 -14.67
CA HIS A 327 -25.09 22.02 -14.02
C HIS A 327 -23.95 22.38 -14.98
N MET A 328 -23.53 21.46 -15.86
CA MET A 328 -22.56 21.77 -16.91
C MET A 328 -23.06 22.89 -17.83
N LEU A 329 -24.33 22.86 -18.22
CA LEU A 329 -24.95 23.87 -19.10
C LEU A 329 -25.17 25.23 -18.41
N GLN A 330 -25.30 25.24 -17.09
CA GLN A 330 -25.49 26.45 -16.29
C GLN A 330 -24.17 27.08 -15.82
N ASP A 331 -23.04 26.37 -15.94
CA ASP A 331 -21.73 26.89 -15.56
C ASP A 331 -21.33 28.05 -16.49
N LYS A 332 -20.95 29.19 -15.90
CA LYS A 332 -20.58 30.40 -16.64
C LYS A 332 -19.10 30.43 -17.04
N GLY A 333 -18.30 29.48 -16.56
CA GLY A 333 -16.90 29.29 -16.90
C GLY A 333 -16.69 28.02 -17.71
N THR A 334 -15.61 27.31 -17.42
CA THR A 334 -15.36 25.98 -17.97
C THR A 334 -15.63 24.93 -16.90
N PRO A 335 -16.69 24.12 -17.04
CA PRO A 335 -17.01 23.11 -16.06
C PRO A 335 -15.92 22.03 -16.02
N VAL A 336 -15.36 21.80 -14.83
CA VAL A 336 -14.40 20.73 -14.58
C VAL A 336 -15.07 19.66 -13.73
N TYR A 337 -15.31 18.52 -14.36
CA TYR A 337 -15.89 17.32 -13.77
C TYR A 337 -14.80 16.30 -13.44
N THR A 338 -14.90 15.67 -12.27
CA THR A 338 -14.03 14.56 -11.90
C THR A 338 -14.80 13.26 -12.03
N ILE A 339 -14.30 12.38 -12.90
CA ILE A 339 -14.76 11.00 -13.01
C ILE A 339 -14.30 10.24 -11.75
N HIS A 340 -15.23 9.62 -11.01
CA HIS A 340 -14.96 9.02 -9.70
C HIS A 340 -15.65 7.64 -9.54
N ALA A 341 -16.22 7.37 -8.36
CA ALA A 341 -16.83 6.09 -7.96
C ALA A 341 -17.88 5.56 -8.94
N GLU A 342 -18.52 6.42 -9.74
CA GLU A 342 -19.46 5.99 -10.77
C GLU A 342 -18.83 5.16 -11.90
N VAL A 343 -17.50 5.14 -12.02
CA VAL A 343 -16.79 4.22 -12.93
C VAL A 343 -15.67 3.44 -12.24
N GLU A 344 -15.47 3.65 -10.94
CA GLU A 344 -14.54 2.84 -10.16
C GLU A 344 -15.01 1.39 -10.20
N ASP A 345 -14.10 0.48 -10.55
CA ASP A 345 -14.38 -0.93 -10.83
C ASP A 345 -15.46 -1.18 -11.91
N ILE A 346 -15.76 -0.19 -12.75
CA ILE A 346 -16.69 -0.30 -13.90
C ILE A 346 -18.14 -0.57 -13.45
N VAL A 347 -18.45 -0.48 -12.14
CA VAL A 347 -19.74 -0.88 -11.54
C VAL A 347 -20.94 -0.14 -12.14
N HIS A 348 -20.78 1.13 -12.51
CA HIS A 348 -21.82 1.92 -13.20
C HIS A 348 -21.42 2.35 -14.61
N GLN A 349 -20.65 1.53 -15.34
CA GLN A 349 -20.30 1.78 -16.75
C GLN A 349 -21.52 2.19 -17.62
N PRO A 350 -22.69 1.53 -17.55
CA PRO A 350 -23.84 1.94 -18.36
C PRO A 350 -24.33 3.37 -18.04
N LEU A 351 -24.20 3.80 -16.77
CA LEU A 351 -24.55 5.16 -16.36
C LEU A 351 -23.58 6.17 -16.98
N PHE A 352 -22.27 5.86 -17.01
CA PHE A 352 -21.27 6.72 -17.62
C PHE A 352 -21.42 6.81 -19.15
N GLU A 353 -21.68 5.69 -19.84
CA GLU A 353 -21.96 5.71 -21.28
C GLU A 353 -23.19 6.56 -21.61
N ASN A 354 -24.24 6.46 -20.80
CA ASN A 354 -25.42 7.31 -20.92
C ASN A 354 -25.10 8.79 -20.70
N LEU A 355 -24.22 9.13 -19.75
CA LEU A 355 -23.77 10.50 -19.52
C LEU A 355 -23.10 11.06 -20.78
N LEU A 356 -22.20 10.30 -21.40
CA LEU A 356 -21.50 10.71 -22.62
C LEU A 356 -22.46 10.90 -23.80
N ALA A 357 -23.44 10.00 -23.96
CA ALA A 357 -24.47 10.11 -25.00
C ALA A 357 -25.31 11.38 -24.81
N ARG A 358 -25.84 11.60 -23.60
CA ARG A 358 -26.66 12.78 -23.30
C ARG A 358 -25.87 14.08 -23.40
N ALA A 359 -24.61 14.09 -22.99
CA ALA A 359 -23.73 15.25 -23.14
C ALA A 359 -23.56 15.62 -24.62
N ARG A 360 -23.34 14.63 -25.49
CA ARG A 360 -23.27 14.83 -26.94
C ARG A 360 -24.59 15.40 -27.49
N ASP A 361 -25.72 14.84 -27.09
CA ASP A 361 -27.05 15.29 -27.53
C ASP A 361 -27.37 16.72 -27.08
N THR A 362 -26.81 17.16 -25.95
CA THR A 362 -26.92 18.55 -25.47
C THR A 362 -25.79 19.47 -25.96
N GLY A 363 -24.96 19.03 -26.90
CA GLY A 363 -23.88 19.84 -27.49
C GLY A 363 -22.65 20.05 -26.61
N ILE A 364 -22.49 19.26 -25.54
CA ILE A 364 -21.31 19.30 -24.66
C ILE A 364 -20.18 18.50 -25.31
N THR A 365 -18.99 19.09 -25.35
CA THR A 365 -17.75 18.42 -25.79
C THR A 365 -16.79 18.31 -24.61
N PHE A 366 -16.27 17.11 -24.36
CA PHE A 366 -15.23 16.88 -23.36
C PHE A 366 -13.85 17.06 -23.97
N CYS A 367 -12.92 17.64 -23.20
CA CYS A 367 -11.50 17.72 -23.55
C CYS A 367 -10.63 17.32 -22.35
N PRO A 368 -9.40 16.84 -22.58
CA PRO A 368 -8.39 16.71 -21.55
C PRO A 368 -8.15 18.05 -20.82
N LEU A 369 -8.01 18.01 -19.49
CA LEU A 369 -7.79 19.21 -18.67
C LEU A 369 -6.64 20.10 -19.17
N GLY A 370 -5.56 19.49 -19.67
CA GLY A 370 -4.40 20.22 -20.17
C GLY A 370 -4.68 21.10 -21.40
N GLU A 371 -5.78 20.89 -22.12
CA GLU A 371 -6.21 21.72 -23.25
C GLU A 371 -6.87 23.03 -22.80
N LEU A 372 -7.27 23.12 -21.52
CA LEU A 372 -7.79 24.37 -20.93
C LEU A 372 -6.69 25.38 -20.64
N LEU A 373 -5.42 24.96 -20.64
CA LEU A 373 -4.31 25.85 -20.35
C LEU A 373 -4.04 26.79 -21.52
N PRO A 374 -3.82 28.09 -21.24
CA PRO A 374 -3.38 29.02 -22.29
C PRO A 374 -1.95 28.68 -22.74
N THR A 375 -1.62 29.03 -23.99
CA THR A 375 -0.27 28.86 -24.56
C THR A 375 0.82 29.53 -23.72
N SER A 376 0.49 30.68 -23.10
CA SER A 376 1.34 31.36 -22.12
C SER A 376 0.67 31.37 -20.75
N PRO A 377 1.14 30.53 -19.79
CA PRO A 377 0.61 30.51 -18.43
C PRO A 377 0.72 31.84 -17.68
N GLY A 378 1.62 32.74 -18.12
CA GLY A 378 1.80 34.06 -17.53
C GLY A 378 0.58 34.99 -17.62
N ILE A 379 -0.38 34.67 -18.50
CA ILE A 379 -1.63 35.43 -18.67
C ILE A 379 -2.65 35.09 -17.58
N LEU A 380 -2.49 33.95 -16.90
CA LEU A 380 -3.43 33.54 -15.85
C LEU A 380 -3.37 34.50 -14.64
N PRO A 381 -4.51 34.84 -14.04
CA PRO A 381 -4.56 35.70 -12.87
C PRO A 381 -3.83 35.06 -11.69
N LEU A 382 -3.23 35.89 -10.84
CA LEU A 382 -2.71 35.43 -9.55
C LEU A 382 -3.87 35.18 -8.59
N GLY A 383 -3.79 34.10 -7.82
CA GLY A 383 -4.78 33.74 -6.80
C GLY A 383 -4.12 33.22 -5.54
N GLN A 384 -4.84 33.35 -4.42
CA GLN A 384 -4.43 32.75 -3.16
C GLN A 384 -5.19 31.44 -2.92
N ILE A 385 -4.49 30.47 -2.33
CA ILE A 385 -5.08 29.21 -1.87
C ILE A 385 -5.49 29.40 -0.42
N VAL A 386 -6.77 29.23 -0.12
CA VAL A 386 -7.33 29.30 1.22
C VAL A 386 -8.03 28.00 1.59
N ARG A 387 -7.99 27.64 2.87
CA ARG A 387 -8.78 26.51 3.39
C ARG A 387 -10.26 26.90 3.42
N ARG A 388 -11.12 26.06 2.87
CA ARG A 388 -12.58 26.18 2.95
C ARG A 388 -13.21 24.91 3.50
N HIS A 389 -14.19 25.06 4.37
CA HIS A 389 -15.06 23.96 4.80
C HIS A 389 -16.20 23.77 3.82
N ILE A 390 -16.60 22.51 3.60
CA ILE A 390 -17.80 22.15 2.87
C ILE A 390 -18.73 21.39 3.84
N PRO A 391 -20.00 21.81 3.99
CA PRO A 391 -20.97 21.08 4.82
C PRO A 391 -21.06 19.60 4.45
N GLY A 392 -21.15 18.72 5.45
CA GLY A 392 -21.23 17.27 5.24
C GLY A 392 -19.91 16.59 4.87
N ARG A 393 -18.79 17.33 4.86
CA ARG A 393 -17.45 16.82 4.56
C ARG A 393 -16.52 17.06 5.74
N ASP A 394 -15.77 16.04 6.13
CA ASP A 394 -14.80 16.16 7.22
C ASP A 394 -13.51 16.89 6.75
N GLY A 395 -13.06 17.89 7.51
CA GLY A 395 -11.88 18.73 7.21
C GLY A 395 -12.11 19.88 6.22
N TRP A 396 -11.04 20.25 5.51
CA TRP A 396 -10.96 21.43 4.63
C TRP A 396 -10.56 21.08 3.20
N LEU A 397 -10.75 22.03 2.29
CA LEU A 397 -10.27 21.98 0.90
C LEU A 397 -9.60 23.28 0.49
N GLU A 398 -8.78 23.19 -0.54
CA GLU A 398 -8.22 24.35 -1.21
C GLU A 398 -9.30 25.05 -2.03
N GLY A 399 -9.57 26.30 -1.73
CA GLY A 399 -10.36 27.20 -2.57
C GLY A 399 -9.49 28.36 -3.06
N GLN A 400 -9.79 28.88 -4.25
CA GLN A 400 -9.20 30.14 -4.70
C GLN A 400 -9.84 31.32 -3.95
N GLN A 401 -9.02 32.30 -3.61
CA GLN A 401 -9.44 33.67 -3.31
C GLN A 401 -8.78 34.61 -4.33
N THR A 402 -9.59 35.43 -5.00
CA THR A 402 -9.10 36.47 -5.92
C THR A 402 -8.38 37.54 -5.11
N VAL A 403 -7.17 37.90 -5.54
CA VAL A 403 -6.45 39.04 -4.97
C VAL A 403 -6.95 40.28 -5.70
N SER A 404 -7.67 41.16 -5.03
CA SER A 404 -8.00 42.48 -5.56
C SER A 404 -6.68 43.20 -5.87
N ALA A 405 -6.55 43.79 -7.06
CA ALA A 405 -5.44 44.69 -7.32
C ALA A 405 -5.56 45.89 -6.37
N SER A 406 -4.60 46.03 -5.45
CA SER A 406 -4.39 47.22 -4.63
C SER A 406 -3.56 48.24 -5.37
#